data_AF-A0A165IDH6-F1
#
_entry.id   AF-A0A165IDH6-F1
#
_cell.length_a   1.000
_cell.length_b   1.000
_cell.length_c   1.000
_cell.angle_alpha   90.00
_cell.angle_beta   90.00
_cell.angle_gamma   90.00
#
_symmetry.space_group_name_H-M   'P 1'
#
loop_
_entity.id
_entity.type
_entity.pdbx_description
1 polymer ?
#
loop_
_entity_poly.entity_id
_entity_poly.type
_entity_poly.pdbx_seq_one_letter_code
_entity_poly.pdbx_strand_id
1 'polypeptide(L)'
;MLSLVGEPGRSTFALSKLTDGQSVWDVTRESLPSVFLQAAGSAEAMTVEWRRVDEDGVERLYVVGRGGRRKRKPAVAIEFFGGTGRAVVFPDEVFRADEAGEVFVHYFHTLTVPDRYVLRTSAG
;
A
#
# COMPACT_ATOMS: atom_id res chain seq x y z
N MET A 1 -2.32 0.09 -12.83
CA MET A 1 -3.61 -0.57 -13.07
C MET A 1 -4.56 -0.11 -11.98
N LEU A 2 -5.57 0.70 -12.35
CA LEU A 2 -6.61 1.20 -11.46
C LEU A 2 -7.75 0.17 -11.45
N SER A 3 -7.77 -0.77 -10.50
CA SER A 3 -8.97 -1.57 -10.26
C SER A 3 -9.80 -0.84 -9.20
N LEU A 4 -10.80 -0.11 -9.69
CA LEU A 4 -11.66 0.80 -8.93
C LEU A 4 -12.17 0.17 -7.62
N VAL A 5 -11.99 0.94 -6.55
CA VAL A 5 -12.70 0.78 -5.27
C VAL A 5 -14.20 0.99 -5.54
N GLY A 6 -14.98 -0.09 -5.57
CA GLY A 6 -16.41 0.02 -5.87
C GLY A 6 -17.18 -1.29 -5.77
N GLU A 7 -16.53 -2.43 -5.98
CA GLU A 7 -17.10 -3.75 -5.71
C GLU A 7 -16.59 -4.30 -4.37
N PRO A 8 -17.47 -4.86 -3.51
CA PRO A 8 -17.04 -5.56 -2.30
C PRO A 8 -16.00 -6.65 -2.64
N GLY A 9 -14.81 -6.57 -2.04
CA GLY A 9 -13.74 -7.55 -2.21
C GLY A 9 -12.82 -7.34 -3.42
N ARG A 10 -13.01 -6.31 -4.25
CA ARG A 10 -12.11 -5.96 -5.37
C ARG A 10 -11.66 -4.52 -5.30
N SER A 11 -10.58 -4.27 -4.56
CA SER A 11 -9.97 -2.94 -4.58
C SER A 11 -8.49 -3.06 -4.28
N THR A 12 -7.66 -3.07 -5.33
CA THR A 12 -6.27 -2.66 -5.17
C THR A 12 -6.07 -1.37 -5.92
N PHE A 13 -5.50 -0.39 -5.22
CA PHE A 13 -5.16 0.91 -5.76
C PHE A 13 -3.68 1.12 -5.52
N ALA A 14 -2.92 1.41 -6.59
CA ALA A 14 -1.49 1.65 -6.48
C ALA A 14 -1.08 2.94 -7.19
N LEU A 15 -0.12 3.65 -6.61
CA LEU A 15 0.47 4.87 -7.12
C LEU A 15 2.00 4.73 -7.16
N SER A 16 2.56 4.96 -8.34
CA SER A 16 4.01 4.92 -8.59
C SER A 16 4.46 6.22 -9.24
N LYS A 17 5.65 6.71 -8.87
CA LYS A 17 6.31 7.76 -9.63
C LYS A 17 6.87 7.15 -10.91
N LEU A 18 6.42 7.63 -12.08
CA LEU A 18 7.05 7.23 -13.34
C LEU A 18 8.48 7.75 -13.41
N THR A 19 9.29 7.09 -14.24
CA THR A 19 10.63 7.60 -14.57
C THR A 19 10.49 8.97 -15.22
N ASP A 20 11.38 9.91 -14.90
CA ASP A 20 11.31 11.26 -15.46
C ASP A 20 11.37 11.18 -17.01
N GLY A 21 10.42 11.84 -17.68
CA GLY A 21 10.27 11.80 -19.14
C GLY A 21 9.50 10.60 -19.70
N GLN A 22 9.12 9.62 -18.88
CA GLN A 22 8.29 8.49 -19.31
C GLN A 22 6.83 8.94 -19.50
N SER A 23 6.26 8.66 -20.67
CA SER A 23 4.85 8.86 -20.94
C SER A 23 4.01 7.79 -20.26
N VAL A 24 2.89 8.17 -19.66
CA VAL A 24 1.92 7.22 -19.10
C VAL A 24 1.36 6.24 -20.14
N TRP A 25 1.33 6.65 -21.41
CA TRP A 25 0.83 5.83 -22.52
C TRP A 25 1.79 4.72 -22.94
N ASP A 26 3.07 4.84 -22.58
CA ASP A 26 4.11 3.85 -22.88
C ASP A 26 4.35 2.89 -21.71
N VAL A 27 3.59 3.04 -20.61
CA VAL A 27 3.72 2.19 -19.42
C VAL A 27 3.01 0.86 -19.63
N THR A 28 3.79 -0.21 -19.78
CA THR A 28 3.35 -1.61 -19.69
C THR A 28 3.50 -2.16 -18.28
N ARG A 29 2.94 -3.36 -18.03
CA ARG A 29 3.09 -4.05 -16.73
C ARG A 29 4.56 -4.36 -16.40
N GLU A 30 5.38 -4.62 -17.40
CA GLU A 30 6.81 -4.92 -17.29
C GLU A 30 7.64 -3.66 -17.03
N SER A 31 7.16 -2.50 -17.51
CA SER A 31 7.82 -1.19 -17.32
C SER A 31 7.33 -0.41 -16.10
N LEU A 32 6.37 -0.97 -15.34
CA LEU A 32 5.88 -0.32 -14.13
C LEU A 32 7.02 -0.18 -13.12
N PRO A 33 7.19 1.02 -12.51
CA PRO A 33 8.17 1.20 -11.47
C PRO A 33 7.94 0.19 -10.34
N SER A 34 9.04 -0.40 -9.84
CA SER A 34 8.96 -1.35 -8.72
C SER A 34 8.59 -0.65 -7.41
N VAL A 35 8.90 0.65 -7.27
CA VAL A 35 8.51 1.48 -6.12
C VAL A 35 7.08 1.98 -6.28
N PHE A 36 6.26 1.74 -5.25
CA PHE A 36 4.85 2.10 -5.25
C PHE A 36 4.29 2.24 -3.83
N LEU A 37 3.24 3.03 -3.69
CA LEU A 37 2.30 2.94 -2.58
C LEU A 37 1.04 2.21 -3.05
N GLN A 38 0.56 1.23 -2.29
CA GLN A 38 -0.64 0.45 -2.61
C GLN A 38 -1.60 0.42 -1.42
N ALA A 39 -2.90 0.40 -1.70
CA ALA A 39 -3.93 -0.04 -0.78
C ALA A 39 -4.64 -1.29 -1.33
N ALA A 40 -4.99 -2.22 -0.45
CA ALA A 40 -5.73 -3.43 -0.80
C ALA A 40 -6.82 -3.74 0.24
N GLY A 41 -8.06 -3.97 -0.19
CA GLY A 41 -9.18 -4.34 0.70
C GLY A 41 -10.53 -3.75 0.29
N SER A 42 -11.40 -3.53 1.28
CA SER A 42 -12.67 -2.79 1.11
C SER A 42 -12.52 -1.34 1.58
N ALA A 43 -13.53 -0.50 1.32
CA ALA A 43 -13.51 0.90 1.75
C ALA A 43 -13.49 1.05 3.28
N GLU A 44 -14.01 0.07 4.02
CA GLU A 44 -14.07 0.06 5.48
C GLU A 44 -12.83 -0.56 6.12
N ALA A 45 -12.11 -1.41 5.39
CA ALA A 45 -10.93 -2.11 5.89
C ALA A 45 -9.98 -2.46 4.74
N MET A 46 -8.85 -1.76 4.69
CA MET A 46 -7.75 -2.00 3.75
C MET A 46 -6.39 -1.96 4.45
N THR A 47 -5.42 -2.69 3.90
CA THR A 47 -4.00 -2.50 4.24
C THR A 47 -3.41 -1.43 3.33
N VAL A 48 -2.43 -0.67 3.83
CA VAL A 48 -1.60 0.24 3.03
C VAL A 48 -0.16 -0.26 3.06
N GLU A 49 0.43 -0.42 1.89
CA GLU A 49 1.75 -0.98 1.70
C GLU A 49 2.63 -0.04 0.87
N TRP A 50 3.86 0.16 1.30
CA TRP A 50 4.85 0.98 0.60
C TRP A 50 6.04 0.12 0.19
N ARG A 51 6.23 -0.04 -1.10
CA ARG A 51 7.46 -0.60 -1.66
C ARG A 51 8.43 0.52 -1.96
N ARG A 52 9.63 0.46 -1.40
CA ARG A 52 10.68 1.47 -1.59
C ARG A 52 12.06 0.85 -1.63
N VAL A 53 13.02 1.59 -2.17
CA VAL A 53 14.45 1.31 -2.04
C VAL A 53 14.96 2.03 -0.79
N ASP A 54 15.53 1.30 0.15
CA ASP A 54 16.12 1.87 1.36
C ASP A 54 17.53 2.44 1.09
N GLU A 55 18.13 3.08 2.09
CA GLU A 55 19.47 3.67 2.02
C GLU A 55 20.57 2.66 1.68
N ASP A 56 20.35 1.38 1.98
CA ASP A 56 21.25 0.27 1.63
C ASP A 56 21.07 -0.23 0.19
N GLY A 57 20.21 0.42 -0.60
CA GLY A 57 19.91 0.06 -1.98
C GLY A 57 18.99 -1.16 -2.14
N VAL A 58 18.49 -1.73 -1.04
CA VAL A 58 17.62 -2.91 -1.09
C VAL A 58 16.16 -2.48 -1.20
N GLU A 59 15.45 -3.05 -2.17
CA GLU A 59 14.01 -2.90 -2.29
C GLU A 59 13.28 -3.71 -1.23
N ARG A 60 12.40 -3.07 -0.47
CA ARG A 60 11.59 -3.70 0.57
C ARG A 60 10.14 -3.27 0.47
N LEU A 61 9.25 -4.17 0.88
CA LEU A 61 7.82 -3.91 1.03
C LEU A 61 7.50 -3.73 2.52
N TYR A 62 6.84 -2.61 2.83
CA TYR A 62 6.47 -2.24 4.18
C TYR A 62 4.95 -2.14 4.31
N VAL A 63 4.40 -2.66 5.40
CA VAL A 63 3.04 -2.38 5.85
C VAL A 63 3.06 -1.11 6.71
N VAL A 64 2.19 -0.16 6.38
CA VAL A 64 2.01 1.09 7.11
C VAL A 64 1.09 0.86 8.31
N GLY A 65 1.40 1.44 9.47
CA GLY A 65 0.54 1.35 10.65
C GLY A 65 0.64 2.56 11.58
N ARG A 66 -0.28 2.69 12.53
CA ARG A 66 -0.37 3.83 13.47
C ARG A 66 0.55 3.74 14.69
N GLY A 67 1.34 2.67 14.82
CA GLY A 67 2.33 2.55 15.90
C GLY A 67 1.77 2.02 17.22
N GLY A 68 0.80 1.11 17.16
CA GLY A 68 0.21 0.52 18.36
C GLY A 68 1.15 -0.42 19.13
N ARG A 69 0.90 -0.63 20.43
CA ARG A 69 1.63 -1.65 21.22
C ARG A 69 1.33 -3.06 20.69
N ARG A 70 2.29 -3.66 20.00
CA ARG A 70 2.17 -5.03 19.44
C ARG A 70 2.62 -6.06 20.48
N LYS A 71 1.67 -6.64 21.19
CA LYS A 71 1.93 -7.75 22.15
C LYS A 71 1.65 -9.13 21.57
N ARG A 72 1.07 -9.20 20.36
CA ARG A 72 0.60 -10.44 19.70
C ARG A 72 1.12 -10.47 18.27
N LYS A 73 0.83 -11.55 17.54
CA LYS A 73 1.05 -11.63 16.08
C LYS A 73 -0.06 -10.89 15.31
N PRO A 74 0.16 -10.51 14.03
CA PRO A 74 -0.90 -10.07 13.14
C PRO A 74 -2.05 -11.08 13.13
N ALA A 75 -3.30 -10.60 13.09
CA ALA A 75 -4.48 -11.45 13.20
C ALA A 75 -5.67 -10.98 12.35
N VAL A 76 -5.63 -9.76 11.82
CA VAL A 76 -6.72 -9.24 10.97
C VAL A 76 -6.43 -9.64 9.53
N ALA A 77 -7.34 -10.42 8.94
CA ALA A 77 -7.27 -10.80 7.54
C ALA A 77 -7.94 -9.72 6.68
N ILE A 78 -7.21 -9.21 5.68
CA ILE A 78 -7.73 -8.33 4.64
C ILE A 78 -7.75 -9.12 3.34
N GLU A 79 -8.93 -9.36 2.81
CA GLU A 79 -9.13 -10.06 1.54
C GLU A 79 -9.28 -9.06 0.40
N PHE A 80 -8.68 -9.39 -0.74
CA PHE A 80 -8.73 -8.59 -1.95
C PHE A 80 -8.71 -9.50 -3.19
N PHE A 81 -8.94 -8.95 -4.37
CA PHE A 81 -9.11 -9.71 -5.62
C PHE A 81 -10.19 -10.82 -5.54
N GLY A 82 -11.33 -10.53 -4.92
CA GLY A 82 -12.43 -11.48 -4.78
C GLY A 82 -12.07 -12.69 -3.92
N GLY A 83 -11.22 -12.49 -2.90
CA GLY A 83 -10.78 -13.53 -1.97
C GLY A 83 -9.55 -14.32 -2.41
N THR A 84 -9.03 -14.08 -3.62
CA THR A 84 -7.80 -14.74 -4.11
C THR A 84 -6.52 -14.13 -3.53
N GLY A 85 -6.59 -12.87 -3.07
CA GLY A 85 -5.52 -12.19 -2.35
C GLY A 85 -5.85 -12.04 -0.87
N ARG A 86 -4.85 -12.20 -0.01
CA ARG A 86 -5.00 -12.09 1.45
C ARG A 86 -3.75 -11.50 2.10
N ALA A 87 -3.94 -10.50 2.95
CA ALA A 87 -2.93 -9.99 3.86
C ALA A 87 -3.35 -10.25 5.31
N VAL A 88 -2.39 -10.57 6.19
CA VAL A 88 -2.63 -10.70 7.63
C VAL A 88 -1.86 -9.60 8.36
N VAL A 89 -2.60 -8.65 8.93
CA VAL A 89 -2.07 -7.39 9.48
C VAL A 89 -2.46 -7.21 10.95
N PHE A 90 -1.81 -6.24 11.59
CA PHE A 90 -2.20 -5.79 12.91
C PHE A 90 -3.44 -4.88 12.85
N PRO A 91 -4.23 -4.77 13.93
CA PRO A 91 -5.35 -3.82 13.97
C PRO A 91 -4.95 -2.37 13.69
N ASP A 92 -3.74 -1.94 14.10
CA ASP A 92 -3.24 -0.58 13.85
C ASP A 92 -2.75 -0.35 12.41
N GLU A 93 -2.74 -1.39 11.58
CA GLU A 93 -2.36 -1.39 10.16
C GLU A 93 -3.59 -1.48 9.22
N VAL A 94 -4.81 -1.48 9.78
CA VAL A 94 -6.06 -1.45 9.01
C VAL A 94 -6.54 -0.02 8.85
N PHE A 95 -6.84 0.38 7.63
CA PHE A 95 -7.28 1.72 7.25
C PHE A 95 -8.69 1.69 6.69
N ARG A 96 -9.44 2.76 6.91
CA ARG A 96 -10.59 3.12 6.08
C ARG A 96 -10.09 3.86 4.84
N ALA A 97 -10.90 3.90 3.79
CA ALA A 97 -10.54 4.50 2.51
C ALA A 97 -10.22 6.00 2.60
N ASP A 98 -10.94 6.74 3.44
CA ASP A 98 -10.70 8.16 3.70
C ASP A 98 -9.30 8.39 4.29
N GLU A 99 -8.93 7.63 5.31
CA GLU A 99 -7.61 7.72 5.93
C GLU A 99 -6.49 7.24 4.99
N ALA A 100 -6.71 6.13 4.26
CA ALA A 100 -5.75 5.70 3.24
C ALA A 100 -5.56 6.80 2.18
N GLY A 101 -6.64 7.46 1.77
CA GLY A 101 -6.60 8.60 0.85
C GLY A 101 -5.65 9.71 1.30
N GLU A 102 -5.63 10.04 2.60
CA GLU A 102 -4.68 11.03 3.14
C GLU A 102 -3.22 10.59 2.97
N VAL A 103 -2.92 9.29 3.18
CA VAL A 103 -1.58 8.73 2.96
C VAL A 103 -1.19 8.86 1.49
N PHE A 104 -2.12 8.58 0.57
CA PHE A 104 -1.88 8.71 -0.87
C PHE A 104 -1.67 10.15 -1.31
N VAL A 105 -2.44 11.10 -0.80
CA VAL A 105 -2.24 12.53 -1.10
C VAL A 105 -0.87 13.00 -0.61
N HIS A 106 -0.47 12.59 0.60
CA HIS A 106 0.86 12.91 1.12
C HIS A 106 1.96 12.28 0.24
N TYR A 107 1.83 11.00 -0.11
CA TYR A 107 2.77 10.29 -0.97
C TYR A 107 2.86 10.90 -2.37
N PHE A 108 1.75 11.36 -2.93
CA PHE A 108 1.75 12.06 -4.22
C PHE A 108 2.65 13.30 -4.21
N HIS A 109 2.66 14.04 -3.10
CA HIS A 109 3.47 15.25 -2.98
C HIS A 109 4.94 15.00 -2.58
N THR A 110 5.20 13.92 -1.83
CA THR A 110 6.49 13.74 -1.12
C THR A 110 7.22 12.47 -1.49
N LEU A 111 6.53 11.50 -2.09
CA LEU A 111 6.98 10.13 -2.31
C LEU A 111 7.39 9.41 -1.01
N THR A 112 6.88 9.86 0.13
CA THR A 112 7.03 9.25 1.45
C THR A 112 5.66 8.99 2.10
N VAL A 113 5.63 8.23 3.19
CA VAL A 113 4.44 8.17 4.06
C VAL A 113 4.56 9.23 5.17
N PRO A 114 3.44 9.73 5.73
CA PRO A 114 3.50 10.68 6.83
C PRO A 114 4.26 10.12 8.06
N ASP A 115 5.11 10.93 8.68
CA ASP A 115 5.98 10.55 9.81
C ASP A 115 5.23 10.02 11.06
N ARG A 116 3.93 10.31 11.16
CA ARG A 116 3.07 9.77 12.24
C ARG A 116 2.83 8.26 12.13
N TYR A 117 3.12 7.68 10.96
CA TYR A 117 2.96 6.25 10.73
C TYR A 117 4.29 5.50 10.92
N VAL A 118 4.19 4.26 11.35
CA VAL A 118 5.31 3.33 11.46
C VAL A 118 5.30 2.35 10.30
N LEU A 119 6.49 1.88 9.92
CA LEU A 119 6.67 0.87 8.88
C LEU A 119 7.04 -0.47 9.50
N ARG A 120 6.38 -1.54 9.05
CA ARG A 120 6.75 -2.92 9.36
C ARG A 120 7.07 -3.65 8.07
N THR A 121 8.23 -4.29 7.97
CA THR A 121 8.53 -5.16 6.83
C THR A 121 7.45 -6.23 6.67
N SER A 122 6.86 -6.35 5.48
CA SER A 122 6.01 -7.49 5.17
C SER A 122 6.90 -8.72 5.05
N ALA A 123 6.58 -9.80 5.77
CA ALA A 123 7.10 -11.11 5.37
C ALA A 123 6.51 -11.39 3.98
N GLY A 124 7.37 -11.58 2.98
CA GLY A 124 6.96 -11.98 1.64
C GLY A 124 6.27 -13.34 1.62
#